data_AF-A0A354XX93-F1
#
_entry.id   AF-A0A354XX93-F1
#
_cell.length_a   1.000
_cell.length_b   1.000
_cell.length_c   1.000
_cell.angle_alpha   90.00
_cell.angle_beta   90.00
_cell.angle_gamma   90.00
#
_symmetry.space_group_name_H-M   'P 1'
#
loop_
_entity.id
_entity.type
_entity.pdbx_description
1 polymer ?
#
loop_
_entity_poly.entity_id
_entity_poly.type
_entity_poly.pdbx_seq_one_letter_code
_entity_poly.pdbx_strand_id
1 'polypeptide(L)'
;MREILITVLFTALYNIVFVCIVFRLVDKPKISYEAITKEKIEIYRNLWTMIYTLQNKLAGFVYSGVGGEYFKEMKEDINAFNNYCLINQPFITPSLFDKFKKIHSELQSSFEDLYTSSKEQGIEKSAQKWVKSRNKLLGDYFQPFQQEIITQMRKEFHIK
;
A
#
# COMPACT_ATOMS: atom_id res chain seq x y z
N MET A 1 -57.00 24.33 26.57
CA MET A 1 -56.19 23.14 26.93
C MET A 1 -55.80 22.29 25.71
N ARG A 2 -56.74 21.84 24.88
CA ARG A 2 -56.46 20.96 23.73
C ARG A 2 -55.53 21.60 22.68
N GLU A 3 -55.72 22.87 22.37
CA GLU A 3 -54.88 23.62 21.42
C GLU A 3 -53.44 23.79 21.91
N ILE A 4 -53.25 24.07 23.20
CA ILE A 4 -51.92 24.19 23.83
C ILE A 4 -51.16 22.86 23.74
N LEU A 5 -51.86 21.75 23.96
CA LEU A 5 -51.30 20.40 23.90
C LEU A 5 -50.84 20.03 22.47
N ILE A 6 -51.63 20.42 21.46
CA ILE A 6 -51.28 20.23 20.05
C ILE A 6 -50.05 21.07 19.69
N THR A 7 -50.01 22.34 20.12
CA THR A 7 -48.85 23.23 19.88
C THR A 7 -47.57 22.64 20.49
N VAL A 8 -47.62 22.17 21.73
CA VAL A 8 -46.46 21.56 22.42
C VAL A 8 -45.97 20.30 21.69
N LEU A 9 -46.89 19.45 21.20
CA LEU A 9 -46.53 18.26 20.43
C LEU A 9 -45.86 18.62 19.09
N PHE A 10 -46.38 19.61 18.38
CA PHE A 10 -45.78 20.08 17.13
C PHE A 10 -44.41 20.71 17.35
N THR A 11 -44.23 21.51 18.40
CA THR A 11 -42.93 22.10 18.74
C THR A 11 -41.91 21.02 19.10
N ALA A 12 -42.31 19.99 19.86
CA ALA A 12 -41.43 18.87 20.20
C ALA A 12 -41.02 18.09 18.96
N LEU A 13 -41.97 17.78 18.06
CA LEU A 13 -41.70 17.08 16.81
C LEU A 13 -40.76 17.89 15.90
N TYR A 14 -40.99 19.21 15.78
CA TYR A 14 -40.16 20.09 14.98
C TYR A 14 -38.73 20.16 15.51
N ASN A 15 -38.55 20.23 16.84
CA ASN A 15 -37.23 20.21 17.45
C ASN A 15 -36.49 18.88 17.20
N ILE A 16 -37.20 17.74 17.26
CA ILE A 16 -36.60 16.44 16.98
C ILE A 16 -36.13 16.37 15.51
N VAL A 17 -37.00 16.77 14.57
CA VAL A 17 -36.66 16.79 13.14
C VAL A 17 -35.52 17.76 12.86
N PHE A 18 -35.54 18.95 13.47
CA PHE A 18 -34.49 19.96 13.33
C PHE A 18 -33.15 19.43 13.83
N VAL A 19 -33.10 18.80 15.00
CA VAL A 19 -31.88 18.18 15.52
C VAL A 19 -31.37 17.08 14.60
N CYS A 20 -32.24 16.21 14.08
CA CYS A 20 -31.83 15.16 13.14
C CYS A 20 -31.28 15.72 11.82
N ILE A 21 -31.88 16.80 11.29
CA ILE A 21 -31.41 17.46 10.07
C ILE A 21 -30.07 18.16 10.34
N VAL A 22 -29.95 18.92 11.43
CA VAL A 22 -28.72 19.60 11.81
C VAL A 22 -27.60 18.59 12.06
N PHE A 23 -27.84 17.48 12.77
CA PHE A 23 -26.83 16.43 12.93
C PHE A 23 -26.41 15.75 11.61
N ARG A 24 -27.28 15.74 10.60
CA ARG A 24 -26.94 15.28 9.25
C ARG A 24 -26.20 16.32 8.41
N LEU A 25 -26.42 17.61 8.70
CA LEU A 25 -25.84 18.76 7.98
C LEU A 25 -24.58 19.33 8.64
N VAL A 26 -24.39 19.10 9.94
CA VAL A 26 -23.14 19.36 10.65
C VAL A 26 -22.15 18.38 10.06
N ASP A 27 -21.37 18.93 9.14
CA ASP A 27 -20.24 18.27 8.51
C ASP A 27 -19.51 17.44 9.56
N LYS A 28 -19.41 16.12 9.32
CA LYS A 28 -18.35 15.32 9.95
C LYS A 28 -17.06 16.14 9.84
N PRO A 29 -16.24 16.26 10.88
CA PRO A 29 -15.16 17.25 10.93
C PRO A 29 -14.31 17.18 9.64
N LYS A 30 -14.59 18.09 8.70
CA LYS A 30 -14.04 18.09 7.33
C LYS A 30 -12.51 18.11 7.37
N ILE A 31 -11.97 18.80 8.38
CA ILE A 31 -10.55 18.93 8.68
C ILE A 31 -9.90 17.56 8.97
N SER A 32 -10.59 16.67 9.69
CA SER A 32 -10.06 15.34 9.99
C SER A 32 -10.07 14.44 8.75
N TYR A 33 -11.09 14.55 7.90
CA TYR A 33 -11.17 13.79 6.66
C TYR A 33 -10.09 14.22 5.65
N GLU A 34 -9.86 15.53 5.50
CA GLU A 34 -8.81 16.06 4.63
C GLU A 34 -7.40 15.64 5.09
N ALA A 35 -7.14 15.66 6.41
CA ALA A 35 -5.87 15.22 6.97
C ALA A 35 -5.60 13.73 6.71
N ILE A 36 -6.58 12.87 7.00
CA ILE A 36 -6.48 11.42 6.77
C ILE A 36 -6.33 11.11 5.27
N THR A 37 -7.08 11.80 4.42
CA THR A 37 -7.00 11.62 2.96
C THR A 37 -5.63 12.02 2.44
N LYS A 38 -5.08 13.15 2.92
CA LYS A 38 -3.72 13.59 2.55
C LYS A 38 -2.65 12.59 2.98
N GLU A 39 -2.72 12.10 4.22
CA GLU A 39 -1.81 11.08 4.74
C GLU A 39 -1.89 9.80 3.91
N LYS A 40 -3.11 9.35 3.57
CA LYS A 40 -3.32 8.20 2.70
C LYS A 40 -2.67 8.42 1.33
N ILE A 41 -2.92 9.54 0.66
CA ILE A 41 -2.31 9.86 -0.64
C ILE A 41 -0.79 9.82 -0.57
N GLU A 42 -0.21 10.37 0.49
CA GLU A 42 1.24 10.35 0.71
C GLU A 42 1.77 8.92 0.87
N ILE A 43 1.08 8.08 1.63
CA ILE A 43 1.41 6.66 1.77
C ILE A 43 1.40 5.93 0.43
N TYR A 44 0.32 6.06 -0.36
CA TYR A 44 0.23 5.39 -1.66
C TYR A 44 1.26 5.92 -2.67
N ARG A 45 1.59 7.22 -2.63
CA ARG A 45 2.65 7.81 -3.44
C ARG A 45 4.03 7.26 -3.06
N ASN A 46 4.32 7.15 -1.77
CA ASN A 46 5.58 6.60 -1.29
C ASN A 46 5.70 5.11 -1.63
N LEU A 47 4.64 4.33 -1.46
CA LEU A 47 4.60 2.92 -1.89
C LEU A 47 4.88 2.78 -3.38
N TRP A 48 4.29 3.64 -4.21
CA TRP A 48 4.56 3.68 -5.65
C TRP A 48 6.04 3.96 -5.95
N THR A 49 6.61 4.99 -5.33
CA THR A 49 8.01 5.37 -5.53
C THR A 49 8.95 4.24 -5.11
N MET A 50 8.71 3.61 -3.96
CA MET A 50 9.54 2.52 -3.45
C MET A 50 9.47 1.30 -4.37
N ILE A 51 8.26 0.88 -4.78
CA ILE A 51 8.13 -0.29 -5.66
C ILE A 51 8.71 -0.03 -7.06
N TYR A 52 8.57 1.19 -7.58
CA TYR A 52 9.15 1.57 -8.87
C TYR A 52 10.68 1.59 -8.81
N THR A 53 11.26 2.13 -7.74
CA THR A 53 12.71 2.11 -7.52
C THR A 53 13.23 0.68 -7.41
N LEU A 54 12.55 -0.18 -6.62
CA LEU A 54 12.90 -1.60 -6.52
C LEU A 54 12.80 -2.30 -7.87
N GLN A 55 11.76 -2.02 -8.66
CA GLN A 55 11.60 -2.58 -10.00
C GLN A 55 12.78 -2.22 -10.91
N ASN A 56 13.19 -0.96 -10.92
CA ASN A 56 14.30 -0.51 -11.76
C ASN A 56 15.64 -1.11 -11.30
N LYS A 57 15.89 -1.15 -9.99
CA LYS A 57 17.10 -1.79 -9.45
C LYS A 57 17.12 -3.29 -9.75
N LEU A 58 15.99 -3.99 -9.57
CA LEU A 58 15.88 -5.41 -9.86
C LEU A 58 16.07 -5.72 -11.35
N ALA A 59 15.56 -4.88 -12.24
CA ALA A 59 15.75 -5.01 -13.69
C ALA A 59 17.23 -4.86 -14.10
N GLY A 60 17.95 -3.93 -13.46
CA GLY A 60 19.38 -3.70 -13.69
C GLY A 60 20.32 -4.66 -12.95
N PHE A 61 19.80 -5.49 -12.03
CA PHE A 61 20.63 -6.37 -11.21
C PHE A 61 21.26 -7.51 -12.03
N VAL A 62 22.59 -7.52 -12.07
CA VAL A 62 23.40 -8.58 -12.68
C VAL A 62 23.98 -9.47 -11.58
N TYR A 63 24.02 -10.79 -11.83
CA TYR A 63 24.49 -11.80 -10.86
C TYR A 63 25.92 -11.53 -10.34
N SER A 64 26.79 -10.91 -11.14
CA SER A 64 28.14 -10.50 -10.71
C SER A 64 28.15 -9.46 -9.58
N GLY A 65 27.02 -8.79 -9.33
CA GLY A 65 26.86 -7.83 -8.22
C GLY A 65 26.53 -8.48 -6.87
N VAL A 66 26.33 -9.81 -6.80
CA VAL A 66 26.00 -10.52 -5.55
C VAL A 66 27.16 -10.39 -4.55
N GLY A 67 26.85 -9.91 -3.35
CA GLY A 67 27.84 -9.67 -2.29
C GLY A 67 28.55 -8.32 -2.35
N GLY A 68 28.37 -7.55 -3.42
CA GLY A 68 28.89 -6.18 -3.55
C GLY A 68 27.98 -5.11 -2.92
N GLU A 69 28.40 -3.85 -3.02
CA GLU A 69 27.68 -2.68 -2.51
C GLU A 69 26.24 -2.60 -3.06
N TYR A 70 26.07 -2.85 -4.36
CA TYR A 70 24.75 -2.87 -5.01
C TYR A 70 23.79 -3.90 -4.39
N PHE A 71 24.29 -5.08 -4.00
CA PHE A 71 23.48 -6.10 -3.33
C PHE A 71 23.09 -5.69 -1.91
N LYS A 72 23.97 -4.96 -1.21
CA LYS A 72 23.69 -4.40 0.11
C LYS A 72 22.62 -3.30 0.03
N GLU A 73 22.78 -2.35 -0.89
CA GLU A 73 21.76 -1.31 -1.14
C GLU A 73 20.40 -1.91 -1.46
N MET A 74 20.36 -2.93 -2.32
CA MET A 74 19.11 -3.59 -2.68
C MET A 74 18.44 -4.25 -1.47
N LYS A 75 19.21 -4.85 -0.56
CA LYS A 75 18.67 -5.37 0.72
C LYS A 75 18.13 -4.26 1.60
N GLU A 76 18.83 -3.14 1.69
CA GLU A 76 18.39 -1.98 2.47
C GLU A 76 17.07 -1.42 1.93
N ASP A 77 16.92 -1.29 0.62
CA ASP A 77 15.68 -0.84 -0.02
C ASP A 77 14.51 -1.81 0.20
N ILE A 78 14.76 -3.12 0.11
CA ILE A 78 13.74 -4.14 0.38
C ILE A 78 13.28 -4.04 1.84
N ASN A 79 14.21 -3.85 2.78
CA ASN A 79 13.91 -3.68 4.19
C ASN A 79 13.14 -2.37 4.45
N ALA A 80 13.54 -1.27 3.81
CA ALA A 80 12.84 -0.01 3.90
C ALA A 80 11.39 -0.15 3.40
N PHE A 81 11.19 -0.82 2.26
CA PHE A 81 9.85 -1.08 1.71
C PHE A 81 9.01 -1.95 2.62
N ASN A 82 9.59 -3.01 3.19
CA ASN A 82 8.94 -3.88 4.17
C ASN A 82 8.48 -3.09 5.41
N ASN A 83 9.40 -2.35 6.02
CA ASN A 83 9.10 -1.52 7.20
C ASN A 83 8.03 -0.49 6.91
N TYR A 84 8.08 0.16 5.73
CA TYR A 84 7.08 1.13 5.33
C TYR A 84 5.69 0.50 5.20
N CYS A 85 5.57 -0.70 4.63
CA CYS A 85 4.30 -1.42 4.52
C CYS A 85 3.76 -1.85 5.89
N LEU A 86 4.63 -2.27 6.82
CA LEU A 86 4.23 -2.70 8.17
C LEU A 86 3.75 -1.52 9.01
N ILE A 87 4.50 -0.41 9.01
CA ILE A 87 4.15 0.80 9.77
C ILE A 87 2.81 1.37 9.28
N ASN A 88 2.62 1.40 7.96
CA ASN A 88 1.43 1.99 7.33
C ASN A 88 0.32 0.97 7.06
N GLN A 89 0.41 -0.25 7.61
CA GLN A 89 -0.60 -1.30 7.43
C GLN A 89 -2.04 -0.81 7.69
N PRO A 90 -2.35 0.05 8.68
CA PRO A 90 -3.71 0.55 8.90
C PRO A 90 -4.32 1.32 7.72
N PHE A 91 -3.49 1.92 6.86
CA PHE A 91 -3.92 2.71 5.70
C PHE A 91 -3.88 1.93 4.38
N ILE A 92 -3.28 0.74 4.40
CA ILE A 92 -3.13 -0.14 3.26
C ILE A 92 -4.31 -1.13 3.24
N THR A 93 -4.97 -1.25 2.09
CA THR A 93 -6.08 -2.21 1.97
C THR A 93 -5.58 -3.65 2.13
N PRO A 94 -6.40 -4.57 2.68
CA PRO A 94 -6.02 -5.98 2.80
C PRO A 94 -5.56 -6.60 1.47
N SER A 95 -6.24 -6.26 0.37
CA SER A 95 -5.88 -6.70 -0.99
C SER A 95 -4.47 -6.25 -1.40
N LEU A 96 -4.10 -5.00 -1.13
CA LEU A 96 -2.77 -4.48 -1.45
C LEU A 96 -1.71 -5.08 -0.52
N PHE A 97 -2.04 -5.25 0.75
CA PHE A 97 -1.15 -5.84 1.73
C PHE A 97 -0.83 -7.32 1.42
N ASP A 98 -1.80 -8.10 0.96
CA ASP A 98 -1.58 -9.48 0.53
C ASP A 98 -0.70 -9.57 -0.72
N LYS A 99 -0.80 -8.60 -1.64
CA LYS A 99 0.15 -8.50 -2.77
C LYS A 99 1.56 -8.16 -2.28
N PHE A 100 1.68 -7.25 -1.32
CA PHE A 100 2.95 -6.95 -0.66
C PHE A 100 3.58 -8.20 -0.02
N LYS A 101 2.81 -9.01 0.71
CA LYS A 101 3.34 -10.26 1.31
C LYS A 101 3.94 -11.20 0.27
N LYS A 102 3.30 -11.32 -0.90
CA LYS A 102 3.80 -12.15 -2.01
C LYS A 102 5.12 -11.59 -2.57
N ILE A 103 5.20 -10.27 -2.76
CA ILE A 103 6.43 -9.58 -3.17
C ILE A 103 7.54 -9.83 -2.16
N HIS A 104 7.26 -9.60 -0.87
CA HIS A 104 8.23 -9.77 0.21
C HIS A 104 8.75 -11.21 0.29
N SER A 105 7.86 -12.19 0.27
CA SER A 105 8.23 -13.61 0.30
C SER A 105 9.11 -14.00 -0.89
N GLU A 106 8.76 -13.58 -2.11
CA GLU A 106 9.53 -13.92 -3.31
C GLU A 106 10.88 -13.20 -3.32
N LEU A 107 10.95 -11.92 -2.92
CA LEU A 107 12.21 -11.20 -2.78
C LEU A 107 13.12 -11.86 -1.76
N GLN A 108 12.59 -12.21 -0.59
CA GLN A 108 13.37 -12.81 0.47
C GLN A 108 13.92 -14.18 0.07
N SER A 109 13.08 -15.08 -0.47
CA SER A 109 13.54 -16.38 -0.93
C SER A 109 14.60 -16.25 -2.03
N SER A 110 14.40 -15.32 -2.98
CA SER A 110 15.32 -15.13 -4.11
C SER A 110 16.68 -14.59 -3.66
N PHE A 111 16.72 -13.68 -2.70
CA PHE A 111 17.96 -13.11 -2.19
C PHE A 111 18.70 -14.08 -1.27
N GLU A 112 18.00 -14.87 -0.47
CA GLU A 112 18.59 -15.95 0.33
C GLU A 112 19.19 -17.03 -0.57
N ASP A 113 18.45 -17.47 -1.60
CA ASP A 113 18.93 -18.44 -2.58
C ASP A 113 20.19 -17.94 -3.31
N LEU A 114 20.18 -16.68 -3.76
CA LEU A 114 21.33 -16.03 -4.40
C LEU A 114 22.54 -16.01 -3.47
N TYR A 115 22.34 -15.59 -2.22
CA TYR A 115 23.43 -15.45 -1.25
C TYR A 115 24.05 -16.80 -0.91
N THR A 116 23.24 -17.80 -0.59
CA THR A 116 23.71 -19.16 -0.25
C THR A 116 24.39 -19.82 -1.44
N SER A 117 23.79 -19.72 -2.63
CA SER A 117 24.36 -20.33 -3.83
C SER A 117 25.67 -19.68 -4.27
N SER A 118 25.83 -18.36 -4.05
CA SER A 118 27.11 -17.68 -4.32
C SER A 118 28.28 -18.21 -3.48
N LYS A 119 27.99 -18.87 -2.35
CA LYS A 119 28.98 -19.46 -1.45
C LYS A 119 29.19 -20.97 -1.65
N GLU A 120 28.16 -21.70 -2.08
CA GLU A 120 28.15 -23.17 -1.97
C GLU A 120 27.84 -23.93 -3.28
N GLN A 121 27.29 -23.28 -4.31
CA GLN A 121 26.82 -23.98 -5.53
C GLN A 121 27.37 -23.36 -6.81
N GLY A 122 27.58 -24.19 -7.84
CA GLY A 122 27.98 -23.74 -9.17
C GLY A 122 27.06 -22.63 -9.70
N ILE A 123 27.70 -21.57 -10.21
CA ILE A 123 27.13 -20.27 -10.59
C ILE A 123 25.91 -20.37 -11.54
N GLU A 124 25.80 -21.45 -12.30
CA GLU A 124 24.83 -21.60 -13.40
C GLU A 124 23.39 -21.86 -12.93
N LYS A 125 23.18 -22.77 -11.97
CA LYS A 125 21.83 -23.13 -11.48
C LYS A 125 21.21 -22.00 -10.66
N SER A 126 22.02 -21.29 -9.88
CA SER A 126 21.59 -20.15 -9.06
C SER A 126 21.25 -18.94 -9.91
N ALA A 127 22.04 -18.66 -10.95
CA ALA A 127 21.74 -17.62 -11.91
C ALA A 127 20.41 -17.88 -12.65
N GLN A 128 20.14 -19.13 -13.05
CA GLN A 128 18.85 -19.48 -13.68
C GLN A 128 17.66 -19.29 -12.73
N LYS A 129 17.79 -19.73 -11.47
CA LYS A 129 16.74 -19.55 -10.44
C LYS A 129 16.48 -18.07 -10.18
N TRP A 130 17.54 -17.27 -10.08
CA TRP A 130 17.44 -15.82 -9.94
C TRP A 130 16.73 -15.16 -11.12
N VAL A 131 17.12 -15.47 -12.36
CA VAL A 131 16.49 -14.90 -13.56
C VAL A 131 14.99 -15.20 -13.58
N LYS A 132 14.61 -16.43 -13.21
CA LYS A 132 13.21 -16.83 -13.12
C LYS A 132 12.44 -16.01 -12.08
N SER A 133 12.94 -15.92 -10.85
CA SER A 133 12.29 -15.14 -9.80
C SER A 133 12.27 -13.64 -10.09
N ARG A 134 13.34 -13.10 -10.67
CA ARG A 134 13.39 -11.72 -11.15
C ARG A 134 12.29 -11.43 -12.16
N ASN A 135 12.15 -12.27 -13.20
CA ASN A 135 11.13 -12.10 -14.22
C ASN A 135 9.72 -12.21 -13.62
N LYS A 136 9.52 -13.11 -12.65
CA LYS A 136 8.27 -13.26 -11.90
C LYS A 136 7.94 -12.02 -11.06
N LEU A 137 8.92 -11.43 -10.38
CA LEU A 137 8.77 -10.17 -9.64
C LEU A 137 8.36 -9.01 -10.56
N LEU A 138 9.09 -8.85 -11.67
CA LEU A 138 8.86 -7.78 -12.65
C LEU A 138 7.50 -7.89 -13.34
N GLY A 139 7.07 -9.11 -13.70
CA GLY A 139 5.82 -9.36 -14.43
C GLY A 139 4.62 -9.58 -13.52
N ASP A 140 4.70 -10.60 -12.66
CA ASP A 140 3.53 -11.18 -11.98
C ASP A 140 3.21 -10.48 -10.65
N TYR A 141 4.15 -9.72 -10.10
CA TYR A 141 3.99 -9.13 -8.77
C TYR A 141 3.98 -7.59 -8.79
N PHE A 142 4.99 -6.95 -9.36
CA PHE A 142 5.10 -5.48 -9.33
C PHE A 142 3.98 -4.80 -10.12
N GLN A 143 3.64 -5.31 -11.31
CA GLN A 143 2.55 -4.76 -12.13
C GLN A 143 1.19 -4.82 -11.41
N PRO A 144 0.72 -5.97 -10.89
CA PRO A 144 -0.53 -6.01 -10.12
C PRO A 144 -0.53 -5.15 -8.85
N PHE A 145 0.62 -4.99 -8.20
CA PHE A 145 0.75 -4.13 -7.01
C PHE A 145 0.59 -2.65 -7.37
N GLN A 146 1.23 -2.20 -8.45
CA GLN A 146 1.09 -0.85 -9.01
C GLN A 146 -0.35 -0.57 -9.45
N GLN A 147 -1.00 -1.51 -10.15
CA GLN A 147 -2.38 -1.34 -10.60
C GLN A 147 -3.36 -1.24 -9.42
N GLU A 148 -3.12 -1.99 -8.35
CA GLU A 148 -3.91 -1.87 -7.12
C GLU A 148 -3.72 -0.49 -6.48
N ILE A 149 -2.48 0.04 -6.41
CA ILE A 149 -2.24 1.42 -5.94
C ILE A 149 -3.04 2.44 -6.77
N ILE A 150 -2.99 2.35 -8.10
CA ILE A 150 -3.75 3.24 -8.99
C ILE A 150 -5.25 3.12 -8.72
N THR A 151 -5.75 1.89 -8.59
CA THR A 151 -7.16 1.61 -8.33
C THR A 151 -7.60 2.23 -7.00
N GLN A 152 -6.80 2.10 -5.95
CA GLN A 152 -7.11 2.68 -4.65
C GLN A 152 -7.06 4.21 -4.72
N MET A 153 -6.04 4.80 -5.36
CA MET A 153 -5.98 6.26 -5.52
C MET A 153 -7.17 6.79 -6.32
N ARG A 154 -7.55 6.17 -7.44
CA ARG A 154 -8.72 6.59 -8.23
C ARG A 154 -10.01 6.55 -7.42
N LYS A 155 -10.19 5.52 -6.58
CA LYS A 155 -11.33 5.41 -5.66
C LYS A 155 -11.36 6.57 -4.66
N GLU A 156 -10.22 6.89 -4.05
CA GLU A 156 -10.12 8.01 -3.09
C GLU A 156 -10.39 9.37 -3.72
N PHE A 157 -9.97 9.58 -4.98
CA PHE A 157 -10.19 10.83 -5.69
C PHE A 157 -11.53 10.90 -6.46
N HIS A 158 -12.37 9.86 -6.38
CA HIS A 158 -13.59 9.74 -7.19
C HIS A 158 -13.37 9.93 -8.71
N ILE A 159 -12.17 9.60 -9.20
CA ILE A 159 -11.81 9.66 -10.62
C ILE A 159 -12.27 8.35 -11.26
N LYS A 160 -13.15 8.44 -12.26
CA LYS A 160 -13.63 7.30 -13.05
C LYS A 160 -12.54 6.75 -13.96
#